data_AF-A0A653I7C6-F1
#
_entry.id   AF-A0A653I7C6-F1
#
_cell.length_a   1.000
_cell.length_b   1.000
_cell.length_c   1.000
_cell.angle_alpha   90.00
_cell.angle_beta   90.00
_cell.angle_gamma   90.00
#
_symmetry.space_group_name_H-M   'P 1'
#
loop_
_entity.id
_entity.type
_entity.pdbx_description
1 polymer ?
#
loop_
_entity_poly.entity_id
_entity_poly.type
_entity_poly.pdbx_seq_one_letter_code
_entity_poly.pdbx_strand_id
1 'polypeptide(L)'
;MKLKHVVLTIIFTFTGLILLPHMHTEAAQIGIGTEKKIVQNPLQMKREAIRLEKEKQAAKRAEEQAKQRAAEQAAQQERERQAKAEQEAKQKKEATEKAEALKKQQAQDEAKRKQQANQKETAATVEPKKVTAKNETGGRQETFETTAYTNDAALNGSYDGKVLTASGYDVTHTIHFEGRRIVAVDPSVIPLGTKVHVEGFGDAIALDTGGVIHGKIMDLMMETEQEAINWGRRSVQVTIYE
;
A
#
# COMPACT_ATOMS: atom_id res chain seq x y z
N MET A 1 23.64 6.35 -32.02
CA MET A 1 24.11 6.31 -30.61
C MET A 1 23.75 4.94 -30.04
N LYS A 2 24.75 4.17 -29.58
CA LYS A 2 24.59 2.79 -29.09
C LYS A 2 24.23 2.81 -27.60
N LEU A 3 23.05 2.32 -27.22
CA LEU A 3 22.62 2.21 -25.82
C LEU A 3 23.04 0.83 -25.27
N LYS A 4 24.09 0.83 -24.46
CA LYS A 4 24.60 -0.37 -23.78
C LYS A 4 23.59 -0.80 -22.71
N HIS A 5 23.15 -2.05 -22.78
CA HIS A 5 22.30 -2.68 -21.77
C HIS A 5 23.13 -2.91 -20.50
N VAL A 6 22.68 -2.32 -19.38
CA VAL A 6 23.26 -2.56 -18.05
C VAL A 6 22.53 -3.77 -17.47
N VAL A 7 23.21 -4.92 -17.46
CA VAL A 7 22.76 -6.12 -16.73
C VAL A 7 23.17 -5.93 -15.27
N LEU A 8 22.19 -5.67 -14.40
CA LEU A 8 22.38 -5.57 -12.96
C LEU A 8 22.37 -6.99 -12.37
N THR A 9 23.55 -7.52 -12.10
CA THR A 9 23.76 -8.81 -11.43
C THR A 9 23.44 -8.66 -9.93
N ILE A 10 22.26 -9.12 -9.51
CA ILE A 10 21.88 -9.19 -8.09
C ILE A 10 22.45 -10.49 -7.50
N ILE A 11 23.51 -10.37 -6.71
CA ILE A 11 24.11 -11.48 -5.96
C ILE A 11 23.32 -11.63 -4.64
N PHE A 12 22.43 -12.62 -4.58
CA PHE A 12 21.82 -13.08 -3.33
C PHE A 12 22.83 -13.94 -2.57
N THR A 13 23.53 -13.37 -1.59
CA THR A 13 24.30 -14.16 -0.61
C THR A 13 23.38 -14.58 0.53
N PHE A 14 22.82 -15.77 0.41
CA PHE A 14 22.04 -16.41 1.47
C PHE A 14 23.01 -17.05 2.47
N THR A 15 23.49 -16.28 3.45
CA THR A 15 24.24 -16.84 4.59
C THR A 15 23.25 -17.56 5.52
N GLY A 16 22.96 -18.81 5.20
CA GLY A 16 22.24 -19.72 6.07
C GLY A 16 23.07 -20.02 7.33
N LEU A 17 22.61 -19.55 8.47
CA LEU A 17 23.12 -19.92 9.79
C LEU A 17 22.67 -21.36 10.09
N ILE A 18 23.51 -22.34 9.75
CA ILE A 18 23.32 -23.74 10.11
C ILE A 18 23.62 -23.87 11.60
N LEU A 19 22.57 -23.98 12.42
CA LEU A 19 22.68 -24.29 13.85
C LEU A 19 23.08 -25.77 13.98
N LEU A 20 24.38 -26.03 14.18
CA LEU A 20 24.91 -27.35 14.53
C LEU A 20 24.44 -27.74 15.94
N PRO A 21 23.90 -28.96 16.15
CA PRO A 21 23.68 -29.46 17.50
C PRO A 21 25.02 -29.72 18.19
N HIS A 22 25.19 -29.13 19.37
CA HIS A 22 26.29 -29.40 20.30
C HIS A 22 26.37 -30.90 20.59
N MET A 23 27.43 -31.56 20.12
CA MET A 23 27.82 -32.89 20.58
C MET A 23 28.42 -32.75 21.98
N HIS A 24 27.76 -33.30 22.98
CA HIS A 24 28.32 -33.46 24.32
C HIS A 24 29.66 -34.19 24.23
N THR A 25 30.71 -33.54 24.74
CA THR A 25 32.02 -34.16 24.96
C THR A 25 31.94 -34.86 26.31
N GLU A 26 31.88 -36.19 26.32
CA GLU A 26 32.03 -36.97 27.56
C GLU A 26 33.43 -37.58 27.60
N ALA A 27 34.07 -37.39 28.74
CA ALA A 27 35.47 -37.66 29.02
C ALA A 27 35.81 -39.15 28.96
N ALA A 28 37.05 -39.43 28.57
CA ALA A 28 37.67 -40.74 28.64
C ALA A 28 37.75 -41.25 30.09
N GLN A 29 37.09 -42.37 30.38
CA GLN A 29 37.35 -43.20 31.55
C GLN A 29 37.95 -44.53 31.07
N ILE A 30 39.22 -44.77 31.40
CA ILE A 30 39.92 -46.03 31.14
C ILE A 30 39.37 -47.07 32.14
N GLY A 31 38.65 -48.07 31.63
CA GLY A 31 38.16 -49.21 32.37
C GLY A 31 38.39 -50.50 31.58
N ILE A 32 39.29 -51.33 32.07
CA ILE A 32 39.69 -52.62 31.51
C ILE A 32 38.49 -53.58 31.65
N GLY A 33 37.96 -54.12 30.55
CA GLY A 33 36.92 -55.15 30.62
C GLY A 33 36.13 -55.40 29.34
N THR A 34 36.51 -56.47 28.63
CA THR A 34 35.73 -57.16 27.58
C THR A 34 35.27 -56.30 26.39
N GLU A 35 35.99 -56.36 25.27
CA GLU A 35 35.40 -56.07 23.96
C GLU A 35 34.32 -57.12 23.64
N LYS A 36 33.13 -56.96 24.19
CA LYS A 36 31.93 -57.37 23.48
C LYS A 36 31.84 -56.42 22.30
N LYS A 37 32.41 -56.80 21.15
CA LYS A 37 31.98 -56.25 19.87
C LYS A 37 30.47 -56.39 19.87
N ILE A 38 29.76 -55.29 20.12
CA ILE A 38 28.32 -55.22 19.94
C ILE A 38 28.16 -55.41 18.44
N VAL A 39 27.98 -56.66 18.02
CA VAL A 39 27.54 -56.99 16.67
C VAL A 39 26.18 -56.31 16.60
N GLN A 40 26.15 -55.10 16.03
CA GLN A 40 24.91 -54.39 15.77
C GLN A 40 23.99 -55.40 15.09
N ASN A 41 22.84 -55.66 15.72
CA ASN A 41 21.91 -56.65 15.24
C ASN A 41 21.63 -56.33 13.77
N PRO A 42 21.92 -57.23 12.81
CA PRO A 42 21.84 -56.91 11.38
C PRO A 42 20.43 -56.46 10.94
N LEU A 43 19.39 -56.77 11.72
CA LEU A 43 18.05 -56.24 11.52
C LEU A 43 17.92 -54.76 11.88
N GLN A 44 18.64 -54.26 12.88
CA GLN A 44 18.64 -52.84 13.24
C GLN A 44 19.27 -52.00 12.12
N MET A 45 20.41 -52.43 11.59
CA MET A 45 21.06 -51.77 10.45
C MET A 45 20.16 -51.70 9.21
N LYS A 46 19.44 -52.79 8.90
CA LYS A 46 18.45 -52.81 7.82
C LYS A 46 17.31 -51.83 8.06
N ARG A 47 16.82 -51.71 9.30
CA ARG A 47 15.74 -50.76 9.66
C ARG A 47 16.20 -49.31 9.52
N GLU A 48 17.41 -49.00 9.94
CA GLU A 48 17.99 -47.66 9.80
C GLU A 48 18.24 -47.28 8.34
N ALA A 49 18.76 -48.21 7.53
CA ALA A 49 18.92 -47.98 6.09
C ALA A 49 17.59 -47.69 5.40
N ILE A 50 16.53 -48.46 5.70
CA ILE A 50 15.18 -48.22 5.17
C ILE A 50 14.63 -46.87 5.63
N ARG A 51 14.86 -46.49 6.90
CA ARG A 51 14.42 -45.19 7.42
C ARG A 51 15.15 -44.05 6.70
N LEU A 52 16.47 -44.13 6.58
CA LEU A 52 17.30 -43.11 5.93
C LEU A 52 16.91 -42.96 4.45
N GLU A 53 16.60 -44.06 3.76
CA GLU A 53 16.17 -44.01 2.37
C GLU A 53 14.78 -43.39 2.22
N LYS A 54 13.84 -43.71 3.11
CA LYS A 54 12.54 -43.03 3.17
C LYS A 54 12.67 -41.53 3.47
N GLU A 55 13.56 -41.14 4.38
CA GLU A 55 13.84 -39.74 4.71
C GLU A 55 14.47 -39.00 3.52
N LYS A 56 15.43 -39.59 2.83
CA LYS A 56 16.01 -39.02 1.59
C LYS A 56 14.96 -38.86 0.50
N GLN A 57 14.09 -39.85 0.31
CA GLN A 57 12.98 -39.74 -0.65
C GLN A 57 11.98 -38.66 -0.25
N ALA A 58 11.65 -38.55 1.04
CA ALA A 58 10.78 -37.49 1.55
C ALA A 58 11.39 -36.11 1.36
N ALA A 59 12.68 -35.95 1.64
CA ALA A 59 13.42 -34.69 1.44
C ALA A 59 13.45 -34.29 -0.04
N LYS A 60 13.74 -35.23 -0.95
CA LYS A 60 13.72 -34.97 -2.40
C LYS A 60 12.33 -34.54 -2.90
N ARG A 61 11.27 -35.22 -2.43
CA ARG A 61 9.88 -34.84 -2.75
C ARG A 61 9.52 -33.46 -2.20
N ALA A 62 9.94 -33.14 -0.97
CA ALA A 62 9.71 -31.83 -0.38
C ALA A 62 10.43 -30.72 -1.16
N GLU A 63 11.68 -30.95 -1.59
CA GLU A 63 12.43 -30.01 -2.42
C GLU A 63 11.76 -29.80 -3.79
N GLU A 64 11.30 -30.87 -4.42
CA GLU A 64 10.61 -30.81 -5.71
C GLU A 64 9.26 -30.09 -5.61
N GLN A 65 8.50 -30.35 -4.53
CA GLN A 65 7.27 -29.62 -4.23
C GLN A 65 7.53 -28.12 -3.95
N ALA A 66 8.61 -27.80 -3.24
CA ALA A 66 8.99 -26.40 -3.00
C ALA A 66 9.35 -25.68 -4.30
N LYS A 67 10.09 -26.34 -5.20
CA LYS A 67 10.40 -25.81 -6.55
C LYS A 67 9.15 -25.62 -7.39
N GLN A 68 8.21 -26.57 -7.36
CA GLN A 68 6.94 -26.46 -8.07
C GLN A 68 6.09 -25.29 -7.55
N ARG A 69 5.95 -25.14 -6.22
CA ARG A 69 5.24 -24.00 -5.62
C ARG A 69 5.88 -22.66 -5.96
N ALA A 70 7.22 -22.58 -5.94
CA ALA A 70 7.93 -21.36 -6.32
C ALA A 70 7.71 -21.00 -7.80
N ALA A 71 7.71 -22.01 -8.69
CA ALA A 71 7.44 -21.79 -10.12
C ALA A 71 5.98 -21.35 -10.36
N GLU A 72 5.02 -21.94 -9.64
CA GLU A 72 3.61 -21.57 -9.72
C GLU A 72 3.36 -20.15 -9.21
N GLN A 73 3.97 -19.77 -8.08
CA GLN A 73 3.91 -18.40 -7.55
C GLN A 73 4.53 -17.39 -8.51
N ALA A 74 5.68 -17.70 -9.12
CA ALA A 74 6.30 -16.83 -10.11
C ALA A 74 5.42 -16.66 -11.36
N ALA A 75 4.77 -17.74 -11.83
CA ALA A 75 3.85 -17.68 -12.95
C ALA A 75 2.58 -16.88 -12.62
N GLN A 76 2.05 -17.00 -11.39
CA GLN A 76 0.92 -16.22 -10.92
C GLN A 76 1.25 -14.73 -10.85
N GLN A 77 2.39 -14.38 -10.25
CA GLN A 77 2.84 -12.99 -10.16
C GLN A 77 3.02 -12.35 -11.53
N GLU A 78 3.53 -13.09 -12.51
CA GLU A 78 3.65 -12.57 -13.88
C GLU A 78 2.29 -12.34 -14.54
N ARG A 79 1.32 -13.25 -14.35
CA ARG A 79 -0.06 -13.05 -14.83
C ARG A 79 -0.72 -11.83 -14.20
N GLU A 80 -0.55 -11.63 -12.90
CA GLU A 80 -1.08 -10.47 -12.17
C GLU A 80 -0.44 -9.16 -12.66
N ARG A 81 0.87 -9.16 -12.91
CA ARG A 81 1.57 -8.00 -13.51
C ARG A 81 1.05 -7.68 -14.91
N GLN A 82 0.85 -8.69 -15.75
CA GLN A 82 0.32 -8.50 -17.10
C GLN A 82 -1.13 -7.98 -17.06
N ALA A 83 -1.98 -8.54 -16.20
CA ALA A 83 -3.35 -8.07 -16.02
C ALA A 83 -3.41 -6.62 -15.52
N LYS A 84 -2.56 -6.24 -14.56
CA LYS A 84 -2.46 -4.87 -14.06
C LYS A 84 -2.00 -3.91 -15.16
N ALA A 85 -0.97 -4.29 -15.93
CA ALA A 85 -0.48 -3.48 -17.05
C ALA A 85 -1.55 -3.29 -18.14
N GLU A 86 -2.35 -4.32 -18.44
CA GLU A 86 -3.46 -4.25 -19.39
C GLU A 86 -4.58 -3.32 -18.88
N GLN A 87 -4.95 -3.41 -17.60
CA GLN A 87 -5.93 -2.51 -16.99
C GLN A 87 -5.46 -1.06 -17.01
N GLU A 88 -4.20 -0.79 -16.66
CA GLU A 88 -3.62 0.55 -16.73
C GLU A 88 -3.61 1.10 -18.17
N ALA A 89 -3.29 0.26 -19.16
CA ALA A 89 -3.34 0.63 -20.56
C ALA A 89 -4.76 0.97 -21.03
N LYS A 90 -5.76 0.19 -20.59
CA LYS A 90 -7.18 0.44 -20.90
C LYS A 90 -7.67 1.75 -20.26
N GLN A 91 -7.34 1.98 -18.98
CA GLN A 91 -7.69 3.22 -18.29
C GLN A 91 -7.06 4.45 -18.95
N LYS A 92 -5.78 4.36 -19.38
CA LYS A 92 -5.12 5.45 -20.11
C LYS A 92 -5.78 5.74 -21.45
N LYS A 93 -6.21 4.71 -22.19
CA LYS A 93 -6.99 4.91 -23.43
C LYS A 93 -8.33 5.58 -23.15
N GLU A 94 -9.10 5.09 -22.19
CA GLU A 94 -10.40 5.67 -21.81
C GLU A 94 -10.27 7.12 -21.32
N ALA A 95 -9.23 7.43 -20.53
CA ALA A 95 -8.94 8.80 -20.09
C ALA A 95 -8.57 9.72 -21.26
N THR A 96 -7.81 9.22 -22.24
CA THR A 96 -7.43 9.98 -23.44
C THR A 96 -8.66 10.24 -24.31
N GLU A 97 -9.51 9.23 -24.54
CA GLU A 97 -10.76 9.37 -25.29
C GLU A 97 -11.73 10.35 -24.61
N LYS A 98 -11.88 10.28 -23.28
CA LYS A 98 -12.68 11.25 -22.52
C LYS A 98 -12.11 12.67 -22.61
N ALA A 99 -10.79 12.83 -22.56
CA ALA A 99 -10.13 14.14 -22.70
C ALA A 99 -10.30 14.72 -24.12
N GLU A 100 -10.21 13.89 -25.15
CA GLU A 100 -10.49 14.32 -26.54
C GLU A 100 -11.96 14.67 -26.76
N ALA A 101 -12.89 13.90 -26.20
CA ALA A 101 -14.32 14.20 -26.24
C ALA A 101 -14.64 15.53 -25.54
N LEU A 102 -14.04 15.78 -24.37
CA LEU A 102 -14.23 17.03 -23.63
C LEU A 102 -13.69 18.24 -24.42
N LYS A 103 -12.52 18.11 -25.06
CA LYS A 103 -11.97 19.16 -25.94
C LYS A 103 -12.86 19.45 -27.14
N LYS A 104 -13.43 18.42 -27.77
CA LYS A 104 -14.38 18.60 -28.90
C LYS A 104 -15.67 19.29 -28.45
N GLN A 105 -16.18 18.93 -27.27
CA GLN A 105 -17.39 19.55 -26.71
C GLN A 105 -17.14 21.01 -26.34
N GLN A 106 -16.01 21.33 -25.70
CA GLN A 106 -15.60 22.70 -25.41
C GLN A 106 -15.44 23.55 -26.69
N ALA A 107 -14.86 23.00 -27.76
CA ALA A 107 -14.75 23.70 -29.04
C ALA A 107 -16.11 23.95 -29.71
N GLN A 108 -17.07 23.03 -29.56
CA GLN A 108 -18.45 23.20 -30.07
C GLN A 108 -19.24 24.24 -29.24
N ASP A 109 -19.07 24.25 -27.92
CA ASP A 109 -19.69 25.24 -27.04
C ASP A 109 -19.11 26.64 -27.26
N GLU A 110 -17.80 26.75 -27.54
CA GLU A 110 -17.15 28.00 -27.90
C GLU A 110 -17.60 28.52 -29.28
N ALA A 111 -17.80 27.63 -30.26
CA ALA A 111 -18.34 27.99 -31.57
C ALA A 111 -19.80 28.49 -31.47
N LYS A 112 -20.63 27.86 -30.63
CA LYS A 112 -22.00 28.34 -30.35
C LYS A 112 -22.01 29.68 -29.61
N ARG A 113 -21.08 29.90 -28.67
CA ARG A 113 -20.92 31.20 -27.99
C ARG A 113 -20.48 32.31 -28.94
N LYS A 114 -19.60 32.03 -29.91
CA LYS A 114 -19.18 33.02 -30.94
C LYS A 114 -20.30 33.36 -31.94
N GLN A 115 -21.24 32.45 -32.20
CA GLN A 115 -22.42 32.75 -33.01
C GLN A 115 -23.47 33.59 -32.26
N GLN A 116 -23.55 33.50 -30.93
CA GLN A 116 -24.44 34.32 -30.10
C GLN A 116 -23.86 35.72 -29.76
N ALA A 117 -22.57 35.95 -30.00
CA ALA A 117 -21.90 37.24 -29.73
C ALA A 117 -22.10 38.32 -30.82
N ASN A 118 -22.82 38.04 -31.92
CA ASN A 118 -23.06 39.01 -32.99
C ASN A 118 -24.27 39.94 -32.75
N GLN A 119 -24.74 40.06 -31.50
CA GLN A 119 -25.68 41.08 -31.04
C GLN A 119 -25.25 41.67 -29.68
N LYS A 120 -24.06 42.25 -29.61
CA LYS A 120 -23.79 43.45 -28.79
C LYS A 120 -22.34 43.88 -28.93
N GLU A 121 -22.15 44.91 -29.72
CA GLU A 121 -20.95 45.74 -29.69
C GLU A 121 -21.10 46.75 -28.54
N THR A 122 -20.19 46.74 -27.56
CA THR A 122 -19.41 47.90 -27.07
C THR A 122 -18.65 47.60 -25.77
N ALA A 123 -17.43 48.16 -25.71
CA ALA A 123 -16.60 48.49 -24.55
C ALA A 123 -15.59 47.46 -23.98
N ALA A 124 -14.35 47.64 -24.45
CA ALA A 124 -13.09 47.83 -23.70
C ALA A 124 -12.56 46.76 -22.68
N THR A 125 -11.45 46.14 -23.09
CA THR A 125 -10.14 46.02 -22.37
C THR A 125 -10.14 45.87 -20.84
N VAL A 126 -9.77 44.70 -20.29
CA VAL A 126 -8.59 44.44 -19.42
C VAL A 126 -8.34 42.92 -19.24
N GLU A 127 -7.07 42.55 -19.02
CA GLU A 127 -6.45 41.22 -18.78
C GLU A 127 -7.08 40.33 -17.67
N PRO A 128 -6.87 38.98 -17.68
CA PRO A 128 -7.45 38.11 -16.68
C PRO A 128 -6.62 38.11 -15.38
N LYS A 129 -7.19 38.70 -14.34
CA LYS A 129 -6.76 38.56 -12.95
C LYS A 129 -7.29 37.23 -12.37
N LYS A 130 -6.37 36.50 -11.74
CA LYS A 130 -6.53 35.52 -10.65
C LYS A 130 -7.92 35.57 -9.99
N VAL A 131 -8.69 34.49 -10.13
CA VAL A 131 -10.01 34.38 -9.51
C VAL A 131 -9.85 33.87 -8.08
N THR A 132 -9.77 34.81 -7.14
CA THR A 132 -10.25 34.63 -5.77
C THR A 132 -11.78 34.59 -5.82
N ALA A 133 -12.39 33.45 -5.51
CA ALA A 133 -13.80 33.36 -5.20
C ALA A 133 -13.94 33.34 -3.67
N LYS A 134 -14.50 34.44 -3.13
CA LYS A 134 -15.00 34.53 -1.75
C LYS A 134 -16.52 34.38 -1.83
N ASN A 135 -17.08 33.43 -1.09
CA ASN A 135 -18.37 33.49 -0.39
C ASN A 135 -18.47 32.24 0.52
N GLU A 136 -18.18 32.37 1.81
CA GLU A 136 -19.17 32.61 2.89
C GLU A 136 -19.87 31.33 3.39
N THR A 137 -19.06 30.44 3.99
CA THR A 137 -19.36 29.70 5.22
C THR A 137 -18.04 29.47 5.96
N GLY A 138 -17.65 30.42 6.82
CA GLY A 138 -16.77 30.25 7.99
C GLY A 138 -15.34 29.68 7.91
N GLY A 139 -14.85 29.16 6.78
CA GLY A 139 -13.58 28.40 6.77
C GLY A 139 -12.42 29.03 6.01
N ARG A 140 -11.18 28.84 6.51
CA ARG A 140 -9.94 29.19 5.80
C ARG A 140 -9.57 28.09 4.80
N GLN A 141 -9.06 28.47 3.63
CA GLN A 141 -8.64 27.53 2.59
C GLN A 141 -7.13 27.44 2.47
N GLU A 142 -6.63 26.21 2.49
CA GLU A 142 -5.20 25.92 2.40
C GLU A 142 -4.93 24.64 1.61
N THR A 143 -3.76 24.55 0.98
CA THR A 143 -3.35 23.35 0.25
C THR A 143 -2.59 22.41 1.17
N PHE A 144 -2.99 21.14 1.16
CA PHE A 144 -2.36 20.06 1.94
C PHE A 144 -1.83 18.98 1.00
N GLU A 145 -0.70 18.37 1.35
CA GLU A 145 -0.33 17.06 0.81
C GLU A 145 -1.19 16.00 1.51
N THR A 146 -1.90 15.19 0.73
CA THR A 146 -2.77 14.14 1.25
C THR A 146 -2.27 12.76 0.91
N THR A 147 -2.45 11.84 1.85
CA THR A 147 -2.36 10.38 1.67
C THR A 147 -3.67 9.73 2.09
N ALA A 148 -3.75 8.41 2.05
CA ALA A 148 -4.89 7.68 2.57
C ALA A 148 -4.46 6.42 3.33
N TYR A 149 -5.25 6.06 4.33
CA TYR A 149 -5.08 4.89 5.19
C TYR A 149 -6.44 4.23 5.46
N THR A 150 -6.42 3.04 6.07
CA THR A 150 -7.63 2.30 6.46
C THR A 150 -7.63 2.10 7.98
N ASN A 151 -8.75 1.64 8.53
CA ASN A 151 -8.89 1.24 9.92
C ASN A 151 -8.40 -0.21 10.20
N ASP A 152 -7.51 -0.77 9.36
CA ASP A 152 -7.02 -2.14 9.53
C ASP A 152 -6.17 -2.26 10.81
N ALA A 153 -6.59 -3.11 11.75
CA ALA A 153 -5.90 -3.38 13.00
C ALA A 153 -4.48 -3.94 12.80
N ALA A 154 -4.22 -4.64 11.69
CA ALA A 154 -2.90 -5.18 11.38
C ALA A 154 -1.88 -4.07 11.06
N LEU A 155 -2.35 -2.93 10.55
CA LEU A 155 -1.51 -1.80 10.14
C LEU A 155 -1.44 -0.72 11.23
N ASN A 156 -2.54 -0.48 11.94
CA ASN A 156 -2.65 0.61 12.91
C ASN A 156 -2.47 0.14 14.37
N GLY A 157 -2.41 -1.18 14.60
CA GLY A 157 -2.48 -1.76 15.92
C GLY A 157 -3.90 -1.80 16.48
N SER A 158 -4.06 -2.50 17.60
CA SER A 158 -5.31 -2.54 18.35
C SER A 158 -5.07 -2.57 19.85
N TYR A 159 -6.01 -2.01 20.59
CA TYR A 159 -6.01 -1.93 22.05
C TYR A 159 -7.31 -2.55 22.54
N ASP A 160 -7.22 -3.67 23.25
CA ASP A 160 -8.39 -4.45 23.68
C ASP A 160 -9.33 -4.81 22.51
N GLY A 161 -8.73 -5.17 21.37
CA GLY A 161 -9.46 -5.51 20.14
C GLY A 161 -10.04 -4.32 19.36
N LYS A 162 -9.74 -3.08 19.78
CA LYS A 162 -10.25 -1.85 19.14
C LYS A 162 -9.16 -1.10 18.40
N VAL A 163 -9.50 -0.56 17.24
CA VAL A 163 -8.67 0.43 16.53
C VAL A 163 -9.15 1.81 16.94
N LEU A 164 -8.25 2.58 17.57
CA LEU A 164 -8.58 3.89 18.15
C LEU A 164 -7.84 4.99 17.41
N THR A 165 -8.54 6.08 17.10
CA THR A 165 -7.89 7.32 16.67
C THR A 165 -7.18 8.00 17.84
N ALA A 166 -6.34 9.00 17.55
CA ALA A 166 -5.68 9.82 18.56
C ALA A 166 -6.64 10.53 19.52
N SER A 167 -7.87 10.86 19.08
CA SER A 167 -8.93 11.38 19.95
C SER A 167 -9.60 10.32 20.83
N GLY A 168 -9.24 9.04 20.67
CA GLY A 168 -9.83 7.89 21.36
C GLY A 168 -11.12 7.37 20.73
N TYR A 169 -11.44 7.75 19.50
CA TYR A 169 -12.65 7.26 18.81
C TYR A 169 -12.42 5.86 18.24
N ASP A 170 -13.38 4.95 18.49
CA ASP A 170 -13.33 3.57 18.02
C ASP A 170 -13.78 3.48 16.56
N VAL A 171 -12.84 3.13 15.68
CA VAL A 171 -13.06 3.00 14.24
C VAL A 171 -13.06 1.56 13.77
N THR A 172 -13.09 0.58 14.68
CA THR A 172 -13.00 -0.86 14.34
C THR A 172 -14.06 -1.32 13.34
N HIS A 173 -15.24 -0.72 13.39
CA HIS A 173 -16.39 -1.09 12.56
C HIS A 173 -17.01 0.12 11.82
N THR A 174 -16.28 1.23 11.72
CA THR A 174 -16.76 2.44 11.06
C THR A 174 -15.59 3.32 10.64
N ILE A 175 -15.73 3.96 9.48
CA ILE A 175 -14.82 5.04 9.03
C ILE A 175 -15.43 6.44 9.17
N HIS A 176 -16.58 6.54 9.84
CA HIS A 176 -17.35 7.77 9.97
C HIS A 176 -17.58 8.16 11.43
N PHE A 177 -17.66 9.48 11.66
CA PHE A 177 -18.10 10.11 12.89
C PHE A 177 -19.20 11.13 12.58
N GLU A 178 -20.38 10.97 13.17
CA GLU A 178 -21.56 11.82 12.91
C GLU A 178 -21.89 11.99 11.41
N GLY A 179 -21.72 10.92 10.62
CA GLY A 179 -21.95 10.94 9.17
C GLY A 179 -20.87 11.65 8.35
N ARG A 180 -19.76 12.08 8.97
CA ARG A 180 -18.58 12.66 8.30
C ARG A 180 -17.45 11.65 8.24
N ARG A 181 -16.57 11.81 7.24
CA ARG A 181 -15.36 11.00 7.13
C ARG A 181 -14.33 11.41 8.19
N ILE A 182 -13.36 10.55 8.45
CA ILE A 182 -12.30 10.80 9.45
C ILE A 182 -10.97 11.08 8.75
N VAL A 183 -10.21 12.04 9.28
CA VAL A 183 -8.87 12.37 8.80
C VAL A 183 -7.86 12.45 9.95
N ALA A 184 -6.61 12.08 9.64
CA ALA A 184 -5.47 12.29 10.50
C ALA A 184 -4.75 13.59 10.13
N VAL A 185 -4.37 14.39 11.12
CA VAL A 185 -3.77 15.72 10.92
C VAL A 185 -2.64 15.97 11.92
N ASP A 186 -1.91 17.07 11.71
CA ASP A 186 -1.06 17.68 12.73
C ASP A 186 -1.90 18.63 13.61
N PRO A 187 -2.09 18.36 14.92
CA PRO A 187 -2.86 19.20 15.83
C PRO A 187 -2.34 20.64 15.97
N SER A 188 -1.07 20.91 15.65
CA SER A 188 -0.50 22.26 15.66
C SER A 188 -0.98 23.13 14.48
N VAL A 189 -1.49 22.50 13.42
CA VAL A 189 -2.01 23.17 12.21
C VAL A 189 -3.53 23.11 12.14
N ILE A 190 -4.12 21.95 12.50
CA ILE A 190 -5.56 21.72 12.57
C ILE A 190 -5.85 21.00 13.89
N PRO A 191 -6.46 21.67 14.89
CA PRO A 191 -6.85 21.03 16.14
C PRO A 191 -7.76 19.81 15.92
N LEU A 192 -7.67 18.81 16.81
CA LEU A 192 -8.60 17.69 16.78
C LEU A 192 -10.04 18.17 17.08
N GLY A 193 -11.02 17.58 16.42
CA GLY A 193 -12.43 17.98 16.42
C GLY A 193 -12.79 18.99 15.32
N THR A 194 -11.81 19.61 14.66
CA THR A 194 -12.06 20.57 13.58
C THR A 194 -12.71 19.88 12.38
N LYS A 195 -13.74 20.53 11.83
CA LYS A 195 -14.42 20.08 10.60
C LYS A 195 -13.67 20.62 9.40
N VAL A 196 -13.54 19.80 8.37
CA VAL A 196 -12.86 20.17 7.12
C VAL A 196 -13.66 19.69 5.92
N HIS A 197 -13.50 20.37 4.79
CA HIS A 197 -13.92 19.88 3.49
C HIS A 197 -12.67 19.65 2.63
N VAL A 198 -12.46 18.41 2.20
CA VAL A 198 -11.31 18.01 1.40
C VAL A 198 -11.76 17.81 -0.04
N GLU A 199 -11.19 18.57 -0.98
CA GLU A 199 -11.58 18.51 -2.38
C GLU A 199 -11.43 17.09 -2.95
N GLY A 200 -12.50 16.55 -3.52
CA GLY A 200 -12.55 15.19 -4.06
C GLY A 200 -12.73 14.07 -3.04
N PHE A 201 -12.74 14.36 -1.73
CA PHE A 201 -12.99 13.38 -0.66
C PHE A 201 -14.30 13.65 0.10
N GLY A 202 -14.64 14.93 0.29
CA GLY A 202 -15.88 15.38 0.94
C GLY A 202 -15.65 15.97 2.34
N ASP A 203 -16.75 16.06 3.10
CA ASP A 203 -16.75 16.58 4.47
C ASP A 203 -16.16 15.55 5.44
N ALA A 204 -15.25 16.03 6.29
CA ALA A 204 -14.53 15.22 7.23
C ALA A 204 -14.30 15.93 8.58
N ILE A 205 -13.83 15.17 9.56
CA ILE A 205 -13.47 15.64 10.89
C ILE A 205 -12.08 15.13 11.28
N ALA A 206 -11.27 16.02 11.85
CA ALA A 206 -9.94 15.70 12.35
C ALA A 206 -10.04 14.97 13.69
N LEU A 207 -9.95 13.63 13.69
CA LEU A 207 -10.00 12.84 14.92
C LEU A 207 -8.73 12.04 15.19
N ASP A 208 -7.80 12.03 14.24
CA ASP A 208 -6.63 11.19 14.32
C ASP A 208 -5.32 11.97 14.09
N THR A 209 -4.20 11.33 14.39
CA THR A 209 -2.85 11.81 14.15
C THR A 209 -1.98 10.64 13.70
N GLY A 210 -0.84 10.92 13.07
CA GLY A 210 0.12 9.87 12.72
C GLY A 210 1.54 10.35 12.91
N GLY A 211 2.47 9.41 13.15
CA GLY A 211 3.88 9.75 13.39
C GLY A 211 4.61 10.40 12.21
N VAL A 212 4.02 10.38 11.01
CA VAL A 212 4.54 11.05 9.80
C VAL A 212 3.66 12.22 9.35
N ILE A 213 2.53 12.46 10.03
CA ILE A 213 1.53 13.46 9.66
C ILE A 213 1.85 14.76 10.41
N HIS A 214 2.82 15.51 9.87
CA HIS A 214 3.31 16.77 10.44
C HIS A 214 3.19 17.92 9.44
N GLY A 215 2.87 19.12 9.94
CA GLY A 215 2.65 20.32 9.13
C GLY A 215 1.41 20.22 8.25
N LYS A 216 1.55 20.57 6.96
CA LYS A 216 0.46 20.55 5.98
C LYS A 216 0.32 19.21 5.27
N ILE A 217 0.38 18.12 6.05
CA ILE A 217 0.12 16.76 5.61
C ILE A 217 -1.17 16.29 6.28
N MET A 218 -2.01 15.57 5.53
CA MET A 218 -3.27 15.01 6.02
C MET A 218 -3.45 13.58 5.49
N ASP A 219 -3.85 12.67 6.36
CA ASP A 219 -4.13 11.28 5.97
C ASP A 219 -5.64 11.02 5.98
N LEU A 220 -6.18 10.44 4.91
CA LEU A 220 -7.61 10.29 4.72
C LEU A 220 -8.04 8.84 5.03
N MET A 221 -8.98 8.66 5.98
CA MET A 221 -9.50 7.33 6.29
C MET A 221 -10.43 6.84 5.18
N MET A 222 -10.09 5.68 4.62
CA MET A 222 -10.81 5.00 3.54
C MET A 222 -11.35 3.66 4.04
N GLU A 223 -12.39 3.16 3.37
CA GLU A 223 -13.01 1.88 3.73
C GLU A 223 -12.10 0.70 3.34
N THR A 224 -11.43 0.82 2.19
CA THR A 224 -10.63 -0.27 1.62
C THR A 224 -9.23 0.18 1.24
N GLU A 225 -8.29 -0.76 1.28
CA GLU A 225 -6.92 -0.53 0.82
C GLU A 225 -6.90 -0.11 -0.65
N GLN A 226 -7.78 -0.67 -1.49
CA GLN A 226 -7.86 -0.31 -2.89
C GLN A 226 -8.29 1.15 -3.10
N GLU A 227 -9.19 1.68 -2.27
CA GLU A 227 -9.53 3.11 -2.28
C GLU A 227 -8.34 3.99 -1.90
N ALA A 228 -7.59 3.59 -0.87
CA ALA A 228 -6.39 4.30 -0.45
C ALA A 228 -5.30 4.31 -1.55
N ILE A 229 -5.08 3.17 -2.21
CA ILE A 229 -4.17 3.03 -3.36
C ILE A 229 -4.62 3.92 -4.52
N ASN A 230 -5.92 3.93 -4.84
CA ASN A 230 -6.47 4.74 -5.92
C ASN A 230 -6.37 6.25 -5.63
N TRP A 231 -6.49 6.65 -4.36
CA TRP A 231 -6.29 8.04 -3.95
C TRP A 231 -4.84 8.49 -4.17
N GLY A 232 -3.89 7.68 -3.71
CA GLY A 232 -2.46 7.95 -3.82
C GLY A 232 -2.00 9.18 -3.01
N ARG A 233 -0.78 9.66 -3.25
CA ARG A 233 -0.29 10.92 -2.65
C ARG A 233 -0.53 12.09 -3.59
N ARG A 234 -1.20 13.15 -3.12
CA ARG A 234 -1.51 14.33 -3.93
C ARG A 234 -1.78 15.58 -3.12
N SER A 235 -1.50 16.75 -3.70
CA SER A 235 -1.89 18.03 -3.12
C SER A 235 -3.33 18.36 -3.45
N VAL A 236 -4.13 18.71 -2.44
CA VAL A 236 -5.54 19.09 -2.60
C VAL A 236 -5.86 20.36 -1.81
N GLN A 237 -6.90 21.07 -2.25
CA GLN A 237 -7.44 22.20 -1.49
C GLN A 237 -8.29 21.68 -0.34
N VAL A 238 -8.06 22.21 0.85
CA VAL A 238 -8.81 21.91 2.06
C VAL A 238 -9.42 23.19 2.60
N THR A 239 -10.72 23.16 2.90
CA THR A 239 -11.41 24.21 3.66
C THR A 239 -11.50 23.77 5.12
N ILE A 240 -11.05 24.60 6.06
CA ILE A 240 -10.99 24.31 7.49
C ILE A 240 -11.99 25.21 8.20
N TYR A 241 -12.96 24.62 8.90
CA TYR A 241 -14.04 25.35 9.60
C TYR A 241 -13.72 25.43 11.09
N GLU A 242 -13.50 26.65 11.59
CA GLU A 242 -13.18 26.95 13.00
C GLU A 242 -14.42 27.06 13.88
#